data_AF-A0A357SZN6-F1
#
_entry.id   AF-A0A357SZN6-F1
#
_cell.length_a   1.000
_cell.length_b   1.000
_cell.length_c   1.000
_cell.angle_alpha   90.00
_cell.angle_beta   90.00
_cell.angle_gamma   90.00
#
_symmetry.space_group_name_H-M   'P 1'
#
loop_
_entity.id
_entity.type
_entity.pdbx_description
1 polymer ?
#
loop_
_entity_poly.entity_id
_entity_poly.type
_entity_poly.pdbx_seq_one_letter_code
_entity_poly.pdbx_strand_id
1 'polypeptide(L)' 'MNLDRSISSGGYLGDNPLTHVFLEYSYRSYAEAYEQVSLYMDYYNHRRRHGSLKNMAPQRYHEAIMSNSIKPQALVA' A
#
# COMPACT_ATOMS: atom_id res chain seq x y z
N MET A 1 -8.99 22.53 31.45
CA MET A 1 -10.18 22.23 30.63
C MET A 1 -10.07 20.78 30.22
N ASN A 2 -10.88 19.92 30.84
CA ASN A 2 -10.97 18.51 30.52
C ASN A 2 -11.92 18.34 29.34
N LEU A 3 -11.55 17.55 28.33
CA LEU A 3 -12.51 17.04 27.36
C LEU A 3 -12.45 15.52 27.37
N ASP A 4 -13.40 14.96 28.10
CA ASP A 4 -13.82 13.58 28.02
C ASP A 4 -14.30 13.28 26.59
N ARG A 5 -13.75 12.25 25.95
CA ARG A 5 -14.39 11.61 24.80
C ARG A 5 -14.41 10.11 25.04
N SER A 6 -15.53 9.65 25.59
CA SER A 6 -15.96 8.27 25.42
C SER A 6 -16.00 7.94 23.92
N ILE A 7 -15.20 6.96 23.47
CA ILE A 7 -15.40 6.32 22.17
C ILE A 7 -15.96 4.94 22.48
N SER A 8 -17.27 4.84 22.24
CA SER A 8 -18.06 3.62 22.33
C SER A 8 -17.57 2.60 21.29
N SER A 9 -17.60 1.35 21.73
CA SER A 9 -17.22 0.10 21.07
C SER A 9 -17.66 -0.05 19.61
N GLY A 10 -16.72 -0.43 18.73
CA GLY A 10 -16.97 -0.97 17.40
C GLY A 10 -15.80 -1.89 17.00
N GLY A 11 -16.08 -3.17 16.76
CA GLY A 11 -15.14 -4.30 16.79
C GLY A 11 -13.90 -4.23 15.89
N TYR A 12 -12.78 -4.66 16.46
CA TYR A 12 -11.51 -4.92 15.80
C TYR A 12 -11.64 -6.14 14.87
N LEU A 13 -11.55 -5.92 13.56
CA LEU A 13 -11.29 -6.97 12.58
C LEU A 13 -10.01 -6.62 11.80
N GLY A 14 -8.93 -7.32 12.15
CA GLY A 14 -7.76 -7.52 11.30
C GLY A 14 -6.74 -6.38 11.29
N ASP A 15 -5.77 -6.46 12.19
CA ASP A 15 -4.63 -5.55 12.28
C ASP A 15 -3.72 -5.67 11.04
N ASN A 16 -3.94 -4.81 10.05
CA ASN A 16 -2.92 -4.49 9.05
C ASN A 16 -2.72 -2.96 9.04
N PRO A 17 -1.64 -2.43 9.63
CA PRO A 17 -1.47 -0.98 9.83
C PRO A 17 -1.33 -0.20 8.52
N LEU A 18 -1.18 -0.87 7.38
CA LEU A 18 -0.92 -0.23 6.09
C LEU A 18 -2.20 0.07 5.28
N THR A 19 -3.36 -0.47 5.65
CA THR A 19 -4.61 -0.27 4.89
C THR A 19 -5.45 0.91 5.36
N HIS A 20 -5.15 1.50 6.52
CA HIS A 20 -5.92 2.60 7.10
C HIS A 20 -5.35 4.01 6.88
N VAL A 21 -4.19 4.13 6.24
CA VAL A 21 -3.50 5.41 6.07
C VAL A 21 -3.54 5.77 4.60
N PHE A 22 -4.53 6.53 4.14
CA PHE A 22 -4.36 7.40 2.95
C PHE A 22 -5.52 8.37 2.69
N LEU A 23 -6.71 8.18 3.28
CA LEU A 23 -7.88 8.98 2.90
C LEU A 23 -8.25 10.10 3.88
N GLU A 24 -7.71 10.15 5.10
CA GLU A 24 -8.03 11.23 6.05
C GLU A 24 -6.94 11.48 7.11
N TYR A 25 -5.66 11.52 6.70
CA TYR A 25 -4.56 11.86 7.61
C TYR A 25 -4.06 13.29 7.36
N SER A 26 -4.24 14.15 8.36
CA SER A 26 -3.50 15.41 8.45
C SER A 26 -2.11 15.10 8.98
N TYR A 27 -1.08 15.18 8.13
CA TYR A 27 0.30 15.03 8.56
C TYR A 27 0.76 16.25 9.34
N ARG A 28 1.59 16.04 10.37
CA ARG A 28 2.14 17.12 11.19
C ARG A 28 3.24 17.89 10.47
N SER A 29 3.86 17.26 9.46
CA SER A 29 4.87 17.90 8.60
C SER A 29 4.96 17.25 7.22
N TYR A 30 5.58 17.94 6.27
CA TYR A 30 5.90 17.36 4.96
C TYR A 30 6.82 16.13 5.08
N ALA A 31 7.79 16.15 6.00
CA ALA A 31 8.73 15.04 6.19
C ALA A 31 7.99 13.74 6.58
N GLU A 32 7.03 13.84 7.51
CA GLU A 32 6.17 12.72 7.91
C GLU A 32 5.33 12.21 6.73
N ALA A 33 4.76 13.11 5.92
CA ALA A 33 4.00 12.71 4.74
C ALA A 33 4.86 11.91 3.74
N TYR A 34 6.10 12.37 3.49
CA TYR A 34 7.03 11.67 2.61
C TYR A 34 7.48 10.32 3.17
N GLU A 35 7.68 10.22 4.47
CA GLU A 35 7.98 8.95 5.13
C GLU A 35 6.85 7.94 4.90
N GLN A 36 5.59 8.34 5.14
CA GLN A 36 4.44 7.46 4.92
C GLN A 36 4.28 7.04 3.45
N VAL A 37 4.50 7.95 2.51
CA VAL A 37 4.52 7.61 1.07
C VAL A 37 5.64 6.62 0.77
N SER A 38 6.85 6.81 1.31
CA SER A 38 7.98 5.92 1.07
C SER A 38 7.72 4.49 1.59
N LEU A 39 7.13 4.37 2.78
CA LEU A 39 6.75 3.09 3.37
C LEU A 39 5.67 2.39 2.55
N TYR A 40 4.70 3.16 2.05
CA TYR A 40 3.68 2.62 1.16
C TYR A 40 4.26 2.16 -0.17
N MET A 41 5.17 2.92 -0.78
CA MET A 41 5.81 2.54 -2.04
C MET A 41 6.64 1.28 -1.89
N ASP A 42 7.37 1.12 -0.77
CA ASP A 42 8.07 -0.13 -0.45
C ASP A 42 7.10 -1.32 -0.37
N TYR A 43 6.03 -1.18 0.41
CA TYR A 43 5.01 -2.22 0.52
C TYR A 43 4.38 -2.56 -0.84
N TYR A 44 4.00 -1.55 -1.61
CA TYR A 44 3.37 -1.70 -2.90
C TYR A 44 4.28 -2.45 -3.87
N ASN A 45 5.55 -2.02 -4.00
CA ASN A 45 6.47 -2.57 -4.98
C ASN A 45 6.97 -3.99 -4.64
N HIS A 46 7.15 -4.29 -3.35
CA HIS A 46 7.80 -5.53 -2.92
C HIS A 46 6.84 -6.60 -2.37
N ARG A 47 5.70 -6.20 -1.78
CA ARG A 47 4.84 -7.10 -0.99
C ARG A 47 3.43 -7.24 -1.54
N ARG A 48 2.82 -6.15 -2.02
CA ARG A 48 1.43 -6.16 -2.50
C ARG A 48 1.31 -7.02 -3.76
N ARG A 49 0.42 -8.02 -3.74
CA ARG A 49 0.13 -8.86 -4.91
C ARG A 49 -0.99 -8.27 -5.73
N HIS A 50 -0.87 -8.33 -7.06
CA HIS A 50 -1.85 -7.81 -7.99
C HIS A 50 -2.38 -8.90 -8.92
N GLY A 51 -3.70 -9.01 -9.05
CA GLY A 51 -4.33 -10.00 -9.94
C GLY A 51 -3.91 -9.82 -11.40
N SER A 52 -3.80 -8.57 -11.85
CA SER A 52 -3.30 -8.21 -13.19
C SER A 52 -1.84 -8.57 -13.43
N LEU A 53 -1.04 -8.76 -12.36
CA LEU A 53 0.37 -9.11 -12.42
C LEU A 53 0.60 -10.60 -12.11
N LYS A 54 -0.36 -11.46 -12.50
CA LYS A 54 -0.33 -12.91 -12.19
C LYS A 54 -0.14 -13.20 -10.69
N ASN A 55 -0.75 -12.37 -9.84
CA ASN A 55 -0.64 -12.45 -8.38
C ASN A 55 0.79 -12.27 -7.84
N MET A 56 1.66 -11.56 -8.57
CA MET A 56 3.00 -11.17 -8.13
C MET A 56 3.03 -9.73 -7.60
N ALA A 57 4.07 -9.41 -6.84
CA ALA A 57 4.41 -8.02 -6.54
C ALA A 57 4.98 -7.32 -7.78
N PRO A 58 4.81 -6.00 -7.92
CA PRO A 58 5.28 -5.23 -9.07
C PRO A 58 6.75 -5.49 -9.41
N GLN A 59 7.66 -5.48 -8.44
CA GLN A 59 9.07 -5.74 -8.69
C GLN A 59 9.32 -7.16 -9.21
N ARG A 60 8.71 -8.17 -8.58
CA ARG A 60 8.83 -9.58 -9.00
C ARG A 60 8.34 -9.78 -10.43
N TYR A 61 7.25 -9.11 -10.79
CA TYR A 61 6.70 -9.15 -12.14
C TYR A 61 7.65 -8.50 -13.14
N HIS A 62 8.21 -7.34 -12.80
CA HIS A 62 9.21 -6.65 -13.63
C HIS A 62 10.46 -7.52 -13.85
N GLU A 63 11.02 -8.11 -12.79
CA GLU A 63 12.15 -9.05 -12.87
C GLU A 63 11.84 -10.24 -13.77
N ALA A 64 10.63 -10.80 -13.68
CA ALA A 64 10.20 -11.91 -14.52
C ALA A 64 10.03 -11.54 -16.01
N ILE A 65 9.68 -10.29 -16.31
CA ILE A 65 9.70 -9.78 -17.69
C ILE A 65 11.14 -9.63 -18.18
N MET A 66 12.01 -9.00 -17.38
CA MET A 66 13.42 -8.79 -17.73
C MET A 66 14.18 -10.11 -17.93
N SER A 67 13.80 -11.16 -17.19
CA SER A 67 14.35 -12.51 -17.36
C SER A 67 13.67 -13.34 -18.46
N ASN A 68 12.76 -12.75 -19.24
CA ASN A 68 11.94 -13.43 -20.25
C ASN A 68 11.08 -14.60 -19.73
N SER A 69 10.90 -14.71 -18.42
CA SER A 69 10.03 -15.73 -17.80
C SER A 69 8.55 -15.43 -18.00
N ILE A 70 8.19 -14.16 -18.20
CA ILE A 70 6.84 -13.70 -18.49
C ILE A 70 6.87 -12.80 -19.72
N LYS A 71 5.99 -13.08 -20.70
CA LYS A 71 5.69 -12.15 -21.77
C LYS A 71 4.59 -11.18 -21.33
N PRO A 72 4.84 -9.85 -21.32
CA PRO A 72 3.81 -8.89 -20.98
C PRO A 72 2.70 -8.91 -22.04
N GLN A 73 1.45 -8.70 -21.61
CA GLN A 73 0.37 -8.42 -22.55
C GLN A 73 0.64 -7.04 -23.18
N ALA A 74 0.75 -7.01 -24.50
CA ALA A 74 0.79 -5.75 -25.23
C ALA A 74 -0.55 -5.04 -25.02
N LEU A 75 -0.50 -3.77 -24.60
CA LEU A 75 -1.66 -2.91 -24.68
C LEU A 75 -1.94 -2.68 -26.16
N VAL A 76 -2.98 -3.33 -26.69
CA VAL A 76 -3.49 -3.02 -28.03
C VAL A 76 -4.31 -1.75 -27.86
N ALA A 77 -3.85 -0.65 -28.47
CA ALA A 77 -4.51 0.64 -28.50
C ALA A 77 -5.61 0.68 -29.57
#